data_AF-A0ABD2S0J0-F1
#
_entry.id   AF-A0ABD2S0J0-F1
#
_cell.length_a   1.000
_cell.length_b   1.000
_cell.length_c   1.000
_cell.angle_alpha   90.00
_cell.angle_beta   90.00
_cell.angle_gamma   90.00
#
_symmetry.space_group_name_H-M   'P 1'
#
loop_
_entity.id
_entity.type
_entity.pdbx_description
1 polymer ?
#
loop_
_entity_poly.entity_id
_entity_poly.type
_entity_poly.pdbx_seq_one_letter_code
_entity_poly.pdbx_strand_id
1 'polypeptide(L)'
;MFVLTAEGIDELVMLMWSYIKVVIQDPGSVPENWKLVSEQNIEAGNSVALSDYASIENPTPTLSTEQIERRQSQSRGYCSKCQNGKPPRCHHCSVCQRCVLKMDHHCIWVVNCVGARNYKFFLLFVVYTFLATTLNTLVLLPSFIKFFRQTKNQSLLPGNIAVIFLVFVLNLAFSLSLLCFVIMHASLLSSNTTSVEVCQTLIL
;
A
#
# COMPACT_ATOMS: atom_id res chain seq x y z
N MET A 1 6.30 -31.40 7.68
CA MET A 1 7.34 -32.05 6.85
C MET A 1 7.96 -31.08 5.85
N PHE A 2 7.17 -30.26 5.13
CA PHE A 2 7.70 -29.24 4.20
C PHE A 2 8.43 -28.05 4.86
N VAL A 3 7.93 -27.52 6.00
CA VAL A 3 8.59 -26.39 6.71
C VAL A 3 10.01 -26.72 7.23
N LEU A 4 10.35 -28.01 7.35
CA LEU A 4 11.66 -28.46 7.84
C LEU A 4 12.62 -28.86 6.71
N THR A 5 12.23 -28.70 5.44
CA THR A 5 13.15 -28.85 4.31
C THR A 5 13.92 -27.55 4.10
N ALA A 6 15.10 -27.62 3.46
CA ALA A 6 15.89 -26.43 3.15
C ALA A 6 15.07 -25.37 2.37
N GLU A 7 14.25 -25.80 1.42
CA GLU A 7 13.35 -24.94 0.65
C GLU A 7 12.31 -24.21 1.53
N GLY A 8 11.74 -24.90 2.52
CA GLY A 8 10.80 -24.29 3.47
C GLY A 8 11.46 -23.29 4.43
N ILE A 9 12.72 -23.52 4.78
CA ILE A 9 13.50 -22.59 5.61
C ILE A 9 13.82 -21.32 4.81
N ASP A 10 14.25 -21.44 3.56
CA ASP A 10 14.56 -20.29 2.71
C ASP A 10 13.34 -19.39 2.48
N GLU A 11 12.17 -19.99 2.23
CA GLU A 11 10.91 -19.25 2.12
C GLU A 11 10.58 -18.49 3.42
N LEU A 12 10.72 -19.15 4.57
CA LEU A 12 10.47 -18.53 5.87
C LEU A 12 11.44 -17.37 6.13
N VAL A 13 12.72 -17.53 5.77
CA VAL A 13 13.72 -16.48 5.89
C VAL A 13 13.35 -15.26 5.04
N MET A 14 12.95 -15.47 3.78
CA MET A 14 12.55 -14.38 2.88
C MET A 14 11.25 -13.69 3.34
N LEU A 15 10.29 -14.46 3.86
CA LEU A 15 9.07 -13.94 4.46
C LEU A 15 9.38 -13.08 5.68
N MET A 16 10.16 -13.60 6.63
CA MET A 16 10.53 -12.87 7.85
C MET A 16 11.35 -11.63 7.54
N TRP A 17 12.30 -11.73 6.62
CA TRP A 17 13.10 -10.59 6.19
C TRP A 17 12.25 -9.48 5.57
N SER A 18 11.37 -9.83 4.63
CA SER A 18 10.49 -8.85 3.97
C SER A 18 9.51 -8.20 4.96
N TYR A 19 8.94 -8.99 5.88
CA TYR A 19 8.09 -8.49 6.97
C TYR A 19 8.85 -7.51 7.87
N ILE A 20 10.02 -7.89 8.38
CA ILE A 20 10.84 -7.02 9.22
C ILE A 20 11.17 -5.72 8.48
N LYS A 21 11.59 -5.83 7.20
CA LYS A 21 11.91 -4.66 6.38
C LYS A 21 10.72 -3.73 6.18
N VAL A 22 9.50 -4.21 5.94
CA VAL A 22 8.33 -3.31 5.78
C VAL A 22 7.94 -2.64 7.10
N VAL A 23 8.06 -3.35 8.22
CA VAL A 23 7.75 -2.81 9.56
C VAL A 23 8.73 -1.71 9.96
N ILE A 24 10.05 -1.96 9.86
CA ILE A 24 11.06 -1.03 10.39
C ILE A 24 11.42 0.10 9.43
N GLN A 25 11.22 -0.08 8.11
CA GLN A 25 11.61 0.92 7.13
C GLN A 25 10.64 2.10 7.17
N ASP A 26 11.18 3.31 7.32
CA ASP A 26 10.37 4.52 7.16
C ASP A 26 9.74 4.55 5.75
N PRO A 27 8.41 4.67 5.62
CA PRO A 27 7.71 4.73 4.33
C PRO A 27 8.05 5.95 3.46
N GLY A 28 8.70 6.96 4.03
CA GLY A 28 9.03 8.22 3.38
C GLY A 28 8.28 9.38 4.00
N SER A 29 8.97 10.18 4.82
CA SER A 29 8.49 11.48 5.30
C SER A 29 8.75 12.60 4.29
N VAL A 30 7.91 13.62 4.32
CA VAL A 30 8.17 14.89 3.62
C VAL A 30 9.23 15.67 4.40
N PRO A 31 10.29 16.20 3.76
CA PRO A 31 11.25 17.06 4.43
C PRO A 31 10.58 18.35 4.93
N GLU A 32 11.13 18.92 5.99
CA GLU A 32 10.65 20.20 6.53
C GLU A 32 10.80 21.32 5.50
N ASN A 33 9.89 22.31 5.56
CA ASN A 33 9.87 23.47 4.68
C ASN A 33 9.83 23.10 3.19
N TRP A 34 9.14 22.01 2.84
CA TRP A 34 8.98 21.63 1.45
C TRP A 34 8.17 22.69 0.73
N LYS A 35 8.74 23.25 -0.35
CA LYS A 35 8.08 24.23 -1.20
C LYS A 35 7.77 23.59 -2.54
N LEU A 36 6.57 23.84 -3.05
CA LEU A 36 6.26 23.53 -4.44
C LEU A 36 7.17 24.40 -5.30
N VAL A 37 8.07 23.78 -6.07
CA VAL A 37 8.82 24.51 -7.09
C VAL A 37 7.79 24.97 -8.12
N SER A 38 7.41 26.24 -8.06
CA SER A 38 6.63 26.86 -9.12
C SER A 38 7.47 26.81 -10.40
N GLU A 39 6.86 26.34 -11.50
CA GLU A 39 7.45 26.35 -12.85
C GLU A 39 7.95 27.74 -13.30
N GLN A 40 7.61 28.80 -12.55
CA GLN A 40 8.10 30.17 -12.74
C GLN A 40 9.62 30.36 -12.61
N ASN A 41 10.38 29.40 -12.07
CA ASN A 41 11.84 29.53 -11.96
C ASN A 41 12.63 28.90 -13.14
N ILE A 42 11.97 28.33 -14.15
CA ILE A 42 12.64 27.91 -15.40
C ILE A 42 12.75 29.10 -16.38
N GLU A 43 11.91 30.13 -16.24
CA GLU A 43 11.92 31.32 -17.10
C GLU A 43 12.60 32.55 -16.46
N ALA A 44 13.03 32.46 -15.19
CA ALA A 44 13.70 33.54 -14.45
C ALA A 44 15.18 33.76 -14.85
N GLY A 45 15.49 33.54 -16.13
CA GLY A 45 16.71 34.02 -16.79
C GLY A 45 16.53 35.40 -17.45
N ASN A 46 15.30 35.92 -17.61
CA ASN A 46 15.06 37.22 -18.23
C ASN A 46 14.23 38.16 -17.33
N SER A 47 14.97 38.92 -16.53
CA SER A 47 14.88 40.38 -16.35
C SER A 47 13.54 41.07 -16.00
N VAL A 48 13.66 41.84 -14.90
CA VAL A 48 13.03 43.14 -14.57
C VAL A 48 11.75 43.14 -13.73
N ALA A 49 11.85 43.90 -12.65
CA ALA A 49 10.82 44.23 -11.66
C ALA A 49 9.63 45.01 -12.26
N LEU A 50 8.45 44.86 -11.67
CA LEU A 50 7.56 46.01 -11.44
C LEU A 50 6.61 45.75 -10.26
N SER A 51 6.55 46.75 -9.40
CA SER A 51 5.68 46.90 -8.24
C SER A 51 4.23 47.27 -8.62
N ASP A 52 3.39 47.25 -7.60
CA ASP A 52 2.10 47.94 -7.48
C ASP A 52 0.91 47.36 -8.25
N TYR A 53 -0.15 47.01 -7.51
CA TYR A 53 -1.45 47.69 -7.61
C TYR A 53 -2.38 47.19 -6.48
N ALA A 54 -2.76 48.12 -5.60
CA ALA A 54 -3.93 48.01 -4.75
C ALA A 54 -5.19 48.39 -5.54
N SER A 55 -6.33 47.82 -5.12
CA SER A 55 -7.73 48.18 -5.42
C SER A 55 -8.24 48.02 -6.86
N ILE A 56 -9.35 47.27 -7.03
CA ILE A 56 -10.64 47.69 -7.61
C ILE A 56 -11.62 46.48 -7.67
N GLU A 57 -12.90 46.83 -7.55
CA GLU A 57 -14.13 46.04 -7.52
C GLU A 57 -14.30 44.96 -8.61
N ASN A 58 -15.16 43.97 -8.31
CA ASN A 58 -15.59 42.84 -9.16
C ASN A 58 -15.99 43.26 -10.60
N PRO A 59 -15.79 42.41 -11.63
CA PRO A 59 -16.71 41.30 -11.90
C PRO A 59 -16.01 39.97 -12.20
N THR A 60 -16.69 38.90 -11.80
CA THR A 60 -16.39 37.47 -11.96
C THR A 60 -15.58 37.14 -13.24
N PRO A 61 -14.32 36.65 -13.14
CA PRO A 61 -13.72 35.95 -14.25
C PRO A 61 -14.31 34.54 -14.25
N THR A 62 -14.92 34.15 -15.37
CA THR A 62 -15.16 32.74 -15.70
C THR A 62 -13.82 32.02 -15.70
N LEU A 63 -13.47 31.51 -14.53
CA LEU A 63 -12.24 30.77 -14.29
C LEU A 63 -12.24 29.59 -15.26
N SER A 64 -11.27 29.53 -16.17
CA SER A 64 -11.17 28.42 -17.11
C SER A 64 -11.02 27.11 -16.32
N THR A 65 -11.53 26.00 -16.85
CA THR A 65 -11.43 24.69 -16.19
C THR A 65 -9.99 24.38 -15.75
N GLU A 66 -9.01 24.79 -16.55
CA GLU A 66 -7.58 24.69 -16.21
C GLU A 66 -7.15 25.55 -15.00
N GLN A 67 -7.73 26.73 -14.80
CA GLN A 67 -7.47 27.56 -13.63
C GLN A 67 -8.16 27.01 -12.37
N ILE A 68 -9.31 26.34 -12.53
CA ILE A 68 -10.02 25.66 -11.42
C ILE A 68 -9.22 24.42 -11.00
N GLU A 69 -8.76 23.61 -11.97
CA GLU A 69 -7.89 22.46 -11.73
C GLU A 69 -6.56 22.89 -11.12
N ARG A 70 -5.95 23.99 -11.59
CA ARG A 70 -4.75 24.56 -10.99
C ARG A 70 -4.97 25.08 -9.58
N ARG A 71 -6.10 25.72 -9.26
CA ARG A 71 -6.42 26.15 -7.88
C ARG A 71 -6.78 24.98 -6.96
N GLN A 72 -7.44 23.93 -7.47
CA GLN A 72 -7.69 22.68 -6.74
C GLN A 72 -6.42 21.85 -6.53
N SER A 73 -5.45 21.89 -7.46
CA SER A 73 -4.13 21.30 -7.25
C SER A 73 -3.28 22.13 -6.28
N GLN A 74 -3.44 23.46 -6.27
CA GLN A 74 -2.80 24.37 -5.30
C GLN A 74 -3.37 24.19 -3.87
N SER A 75 -4.67 23.95 -3.71
CA SER A 75 -5.26 23.61 -2.40
C SER A 75 -4.85 22.21 -1.92
N ARG A 76 -4.42 21.32 -2.83
CA ARG A 76 -3.80 20.01 -2.53
C ARG A 76 -2.31 20.09 -2.23
N GLY A 77 -1.66 21.24 -2.37
CA GLY A 77 -0.22 21.44 -2.21
C GLY A 77 0.25 21.76 -0.78
N TYR A 78 -0.64 21.77 0.21
CA TYR A 78 -0.30 22.05 1.60
C TYR A 78 -1.06 21.12 2.56
N CYS A 79 -0.41 20.72 3.65
CA CYS A 79 -1.03 19.98 4.73
C CYS A 79 -1.20 20.88 5.96
N SER A 80 -2.44 21.22 6.30
CA SER A 80 -2.74 22.04 7.49
C SER A 80 -2.37 21.34 8.81
N LYS A 81 -2.47 20.01 8.89
CA LYS A 81 -2.10 19.26 10.10
C LYS A 81 -0.60 19.25 10.34
N CYS A 82 0.19 19.13 9.27
CA CYS A 82 1.65 19.13 9.37
C CYS A 82 2.27 20.53 9.21
N GLN A 83 1.46 21.54 8.87
CA GLN A 83 1.90 22.90 8.55
C GLN A 83 3.09 22.92 7.56
N ASN A 84 3.02 22.07 6.52
CA ASN A 84 4.09 21.90 5.55
C ASN A 84 3.52 21.75 4.14
N GLY A 85 4.30 22.16 3.15
CA GLY A 85 3.99 21.91 1.76
C GLY A 85 3.93 20.41 1.47
N LYS A 86 3.08 20.04 0.52
CA LYS A 86 2.73 18.66 0.22
C LYS A 86 3.21 18.30 -1.20
N PRO A 87 4.21 17.42 -1.33
CA PRO A 87 4.66 16.92 -2.62
C PRO A 87 3.54 16.22 -3.41
N PRO A 88 3.67 16.13 -4.75
CA PRO A 88 2.79 15.29 -5.56
C PRO A 88 2.70 13.87 -5.00
N ARG A 89 1.51 13.27 -5.04
CA ARG A 89 1.25 11.89 -4.56
C ARG A 89 1.51 11.64 -3.07
N CYS A 90 1.81 12.69 -2.30
CA CYS A 90 1.87 12.59 -0.85
C CYS A 90 0.44 12.52 -0.28
N HIS A 91 0.24 11.88 0.86
CA HIS A 91 -1.01 11.99 1.63
C HIS A 91 -0.71 12.05 3.14
N HIS A 92 -1.59 12.70 3.91
CA HIS A 92 -1.46 12.75 5.37
C HIS A 92 -2.14 11.52 5.96
N CYS A 93 -1.39 10.72 6.72
CA CYS A 93 -1.95 9.62 7.48
C CYS A 93 -2.34 10.10 8.88
N SER A 94 -3.63 10.02 9.23
CA SER A 94 -4.11 10.36 10.57
C SER A 94 -3.66 9.36 11.65
N VAL A 95 -3.29 8.13 11.28
CA VAL A 95 -2.78 7.15 12.27
C VAL A 95 -1.32 7.46 12.59
N CYS A 96 -0.49 7.67 11.56
CA CYS A 96 0.92 8.03 11.76
C CYS A 96 1.15 9.52 12.07
N GLN A 97 0.10 10.36 12.03
CA GLN A 97 0.13 11.82 12.26
C GLN A 97 1.19 12.56 11.43
N ARG A 98 1.40 12.12 10.19
CA ARG A 98 2.41 12.71 9.29
C ARG A 98 2.06 12.54 7.82
N CYS A 99 2.66 13.39 7.00
CA CYS A 99 2.64 13.26 5.55
C CYS A 99 3.60 12.16 5.08
N VAL A 100 3.07 11.23 4.29
CA VAL A 100 3.78 10.08 3.72
C VAL A 100 3.89 10.24 2.21
N LEU A 101 5.11 10.12 1.68
CA LEU A 101 5.42 10.19 0.25
C LEU A 101 4.87 8.97 -0.48
N LYS A 102 4.25 9.18 -1.66
CA LYS A 102 3.59 8.13 -2.47
C LYS A 102 2.80 7.16 -1.58
N MET A 103 1.98 7.72 -0.69
CA MET A 103 1.26 6.95 0.32
C MET A 103 0.26 6.02 -0.37
N ASP A 104 0.36 4.73 -0.10
CA ASP A 104 -0.60 3.75 -0.58
C ASP A 104 -1.70 3.52 0.45
N HIS A 105 -1.35 3.12 1.68
CA HIS A 105 -2.30 2.99 2.79
C HIS A 105 -1.57 2.91 4.14
N HIS A 106 -2.34 3.00 5.23
CA HIS A 106 -1.86 2.60 6.55
C HIS A 106 -2.25 1.14 6.78
N CYS A 107 -1.27 0.27 6.99
CA CYS A 107 -1.50 -1.17 7.10
C CYS A 107 -1.41 -1.60 8.56
N ILE A 108 -2.54 -2.04 9.11
CA ILE A 108 -2.62 -2.51 10.50
C ILE A 108 -1.77 -3.77 10.76
N TRP A 109 -1.53 -4.58 9.73
CA TRP A 109 -0.80 -5.85 9.84
C TRP A 109 0.71 -5.67 10.02
N VAL A 110 1.25 -4.56 9.54
CA VAL A 110 2.66 -4.18 9.71
C VAL A 110 2.82 -2.98 10.64
N VAL A 111 1.71 -2.48 11.19
CA VAL A 111 1.63 -1.33 12.11
C VAL A 111 2.41 -0.12 11.59
N ASN A 112 2.39 0.08 10.27
CA ASN A 112 3.15 1.12 9.58
C ASN A 112 2.40 1.58 8.34
N CYS A 113 2.71 2.79 7.89
CA CYS A 113 2.30 3.23 6.57
C CYS A 113 3.09 2.47 5.50
N VAL A 114 2.42 2.19 4.40
CA VAL A 114 3.03 1.72 3.16
C VAL A 114 3.12 2.92 2.21
N GLY A 115 4.34 3.27 1.83
CA GLY A 115 4.64 4.45 1.01
C GLY A 115 5.88 4.25 0.15
N ALA A 116 6.40 5.34 -0.42
CA ALA A 116 7.44 5.34 -1.44
C ALA A 116 8.65 4.44 -1.12
N ARG A 117 9.12 4.45 0.13
CA ARG A 117 10.39 3.81 0.53
C ARG A 117 10.26 2.37 1.01
N ASN A 118 9.05 1.91 1.35
CA ASN A 118 8.82 0.55 1.84
C ASN A 118 7.81 -0.25 1.01
N TYR A 119 7.21 0.33 -0.03
CA TYR A 119 6.27 -0.36 -0.93
C TYR A 119 6.83 -1.66 -1.52
N LYS A 120 8.11 -1.67 -1.92
CA LYS A 120 8.77 -2.88 -2.42
C LYS A 120 8.77 -4.01 -1.38
N PHE A 121 9.11 -3.69 -0.13
CA PHE A 121 9.15 -4.69 0.94
C PHE A 121 7.75 -5.19 1.29
N PHE A 122 6.75 -4.31 1.27
CA PHE A 122 5.35 -4.68 1.43
C PHE A 122 4.91 -5.69 0.36
N LEU A 123 5.19 -5.43 -0.92
CA LEU A 123 4.83 -6.35 -2.00
C LEU A 123 5.54 -7.70 -1.86
N LEU A 124 6.83 -7.70 -1.54
CA LEU A 124 7.56 -8.94 -1.28
C LEU A 124 6.95 -9.73 -0.12
N PHE A 125 6.60 -9.05 0.98
CA PHE A 125 5.92 -9.67 2.13
C PHE A 125 4.60 -10.32 1.72
N VAL A 126 3.74 -9.61 0.96
CA VAL A 126 2.47 -10.14 0.49
C VAL A 126 2.67 -11.35 -0.44
N VAL A 127 3.61 -11.28 -1.37
CA VAL A 127 3.90 -12.38 -2.31
C VAL A 127 4.46 -13.60 -1.59
N TYR A 128 5.42 -13.44 -0.69
CA TYR A 128 5.96 -14.57 0.09
C TYR A 128 4.91 -15.16 1.04
N THR A 129 4.02 -14.35 1.62
CA THR A 129 2.90 -14.86 2.42
C THR A 129 1.93 -15.67 1.57
N PHE A 130 1.63 -15.19 0.35
CA PHE A 130 0.78 -15.91 -0.59
C PHE A 130 1.40 -17.25 -1.01
N LEU A 131 2.70 -17.27 -1.34
CA LEU A 131 3.41 -18.50 -1.69
C LEU A 131 3.41 -19.49 -0.52
N ALA A 132 3.75 -19.04 0.69
CA ALA A 132 3.83 -19.90 1.86
C ALA A 132 2.48 -20.52 2.22
N THR A 133 1.41 -19.74 2.16
CA THR A 133 0.04 -20.22 2.45
C THR A 133 -0.48 -21.16 1.36
N THR A 134 -0.11 -20.92 0.09
CA THR A 134 -0.43 -21.81 -1.03
C THR A 134 0.31 -23.14 -0.91
N LEU A 135 1.61 -23.12 -0.64
CA LEU A 135 2.43 -24.31 -0.42
C LEU A 135 1.93 -25.12 0.79
N ASN A 136 1.61 -24.45 1.90
CA ASN A 136 1.00 -25.11 3.06
C ASN A 136 -0.33 -25.78 2.70
N THR A 137 -1.18 -25.11 1.91
CA THR A 137 -2.44 -25.68 1.42
C THR A 137 -2.20 -26.93 0.57
N LEU A 138 -1.25 -26.88 -0.38
CA LEU A 138 -0.90 -28.02 -1.23
C LEU A 138 -0.34 -29.21 -0.42
N VAL A 139 0.49 -28.94 0.59
CA VAL A 139 1.05 -29.97 1.47
C VAL A 139 -0.03 -30.61 2.36
N LEU A 140 -1.02 -29.83 2.80
CA LEU A 140 -2.13 -30.32 3.62
C LEU A 140 -3.21 -31.04 2.81
N LEU A 141 -3.30 -30.80 1.50
CA LEU A 141 -4.34 -31.36 0.62
C LEU A 141 -4.45 -32.90 0.68
N PRO A 142 -3.37 -33.70 0.62
CA PRO A 142 -3.49 -35.16 0.72
C PRO A 142 -4.08 -35.62 2.06
N SER A 143 -3.72 -34.95 3.16
CA SER A 143 -4.24 -35.23 4.50
C SER A 143 -5.72 -34.87 4.59
N PHE A 144 -6.13 -33.77 3.97
CA PHE A 144 -7.52 -33.34 3.85
C PHE A 144 -8.36 -34.33 3.01
N ILE A 145 -7.85 -34.80 1.87
CA ILE A 145 -8.54 -35.82 1.05
C ILE A 145 -8.66 -37.15 1.82
N LYS A 146 -7.59 -37.57 2.51
CA LYS A 146 -7.61 -38.77 3.36
C LYS A 146 -8.68 -38.67 4.44
N PHE A 147 -8.86 -37.50 5.06
CA PHE A 147 -9.94 -37.26 6.01
C PHE A 147 -11.33 -37.61 5.45
N PHE A 148 -11.70 -37.06 4.28
CA PHE A 148 -13.00 -37.37 3.64
C PHE A 148 -13.14 -38.83 3.19
N ARG A 149 -12.02 -39.53 2.99
CA ARG A 149 -12.01 -40.95 2.65
C ARG A 149 -12.11 -41.84 3.90
N GLN A 150 -11.50 -41.44 5.02
CA GLN A 150 -11.46 -42.17 6.30
C GLN A 150 -12.67 -41.90 7.21
N THR A 151 -13.46 -40.85 7.00
CA THR A 151 -14.74 -40.66 7.70
C THR A 151 -15.72 -41.83 7.52
N LYS A 152 -15.47 -42.75 6.56
CA LYS A 152 -16.20 -44.02 6.44
C LYS A 152 -15.74 -45.11 7.42
N ASN A 153 -14.52 -45.07 7.97
CA ASN A 153 -13.92 -46.13 8.80
C ASN A 153 -13.13 -45.50 9.98
N GLN A 154 -13.76 -45.32 11.15
CA GLN A 154 -13.14 -44.61 12.28
C GLN A 154 -11.98 -45.35 12.98
N SER A 155 -10.95 -44.60 13.40
CA SER A 155 -10.05 -44.90 14.56
C SER A 155 -8.97 -43.83 14.82
N LEU A 156 -9.12 -42.59 14.32
CA LEU A 156 -8.21 -41.47 14.63
C LEU A 156 -8.87 -40.52 15.64
N LEU A 157 -8.08 -40.01 16.60
CA LEU A 157 -8.54 -39.12 17.65
C LEU A 157 -9.29 -37.90 17.03
N PRO A 158 -10.59 -37.69 17.34
CA PRO A 158 -11.43 -36.70 16.65
C PRO A 158 -10.85 -35.27 16.63
N GLY A 159 -10.09 -34.91 17.67
CA GLY A 159 -9.48 -33.58 17.80
C GLY A 159 -8.41 -33.27 16.75
N ASN A 160 -7.47 -34.20 16.50
CA ASN A 160 -6.38 -33.97 15.54
C ASN A 160 -6.91 -33.79 14.11
N ILE A 161 -7.99 -34.49 13.78
CA ILE A 161 -8.65 -34.40 12.49
C ILE A 161 -9.36 -33.06 12.32
N ALA A 162 -10.11 -32.61 13.34
CA ALA A 162 -10.80 -31.33 13.30
C ALA A 162 -9.81 -30.16 13.11
N VAL A 163 -8.65 -30.24 13.76
CA VAL A 163 -7.58 -29.25 13.60
C VAL A 163 -7.05 -29.22 12.16
N ILE A 164 -6.75 -30.37 11.55
CA ILE A 164 -6.25 -30.40 10.15
C ILE A 164 -7.28 -29.81 9.18
N PHE A 165 -8.56 -30.15 9.35
CA PHE A 165 -9.64 -29.59 8.54
C PHE A 165 -9.73 -28.07 8.67
N LEU A 166 -9.77 -27.56 9.91
CA LEU A 166 -9.87 -26.13 10.19
C LEU A 166 -8.65 -25.37 9.66
N VAL A 167 -7.44 -25.89 9.89
CA VAL A 167 -6.19 -25.29 9.39
C VAL A 167 -6.19 -25.25 7.86
N PHE A 168 -6.61 -26.33 7.19
CA PHE A 168 -6.67 -26.35 5.73
C PHE A 168 -7.64 -25.30 5.18
N VAL A 169 -8.87 -25.25 5.71
CA VAL A 169 -9.91 -24.31 5.24
C VAL A 169 -9.48 -22.87 5.46
N LEU A 170 -8.92 -22.54 6.62
CA LEU A 170 -8.42 -21.19 6.90
C LEU A 170 -7.24 -20.80 6.01
N ASN A 171 -6.28 -21.71 5.78
CA ASN A 171 -5.15 -21.44 4.87
C ASN A 171 -5.61 -21.22 3.44
N LEU A 172 -6.55 -22.04 2.94
CA LEU A 172 -7.10 -21.89 1.60
C LEU A 172 -7.84 -20.55 1.45
N ALA A 173 -8.70 -20.19 2.39
CA ALA A 173 -9.42 -18.92 2.36
C ALA A 173 -8.46 -17.72 2.39
N PHE A 174 -7.43 -17.78 3.23
CA PHE A 174 -6.44 -16.72 3.33
C PHE A 174 -5.57 -16.62 2.06
N SER A 175 -5.13 -17.75 1.49
CA SER A 175 -4.38 -17.79 0.22
C SER A 175 -5.19 -17.18 -0.93
N LEU A 176 -6.48 -17.50 -1.05
CA LEU A 176 -7.35 -16.89 -2.07
C LEU A 176 -7.54 -15.38 -1.87
N SER A 177 -7.70 -14.94 -0.62
CA SER A 177 -7.78 -13.51 -0.30
C SER A 177 -6.49 -12.77 -0.68
N LEU A 178 -5.33 -13.36 -0.38
CA LEU A 178 -4.03 -12.81 -0.76
C LEU A 178 -3.82 -12.82 -2.28
N LEU A 179 -4.31 -13.82 -3.01
CA LEU A 179 -4.25 -13.84 -4.47
C LEU A 179 -4.97 -12.63 -5.06
N CYS A 180 -6.20 -12.34 -4.62
CA CYS A 180 -6.94 -11.16 -5.06
C CYS A 180 -6.17 -9.87 -4.74
N PHE A 181 -5.57 -9.80 -3.55
CA PHE A 181 -4.80 -8.64 -3.12
C PHE A 181 -3.50 -8.45 -3.94
N VAL A 182 -2.80 -9.53 -4.28
CA VAL A 182 -1.63 -9.53 -5.18
C VAL A 182 -2.04 -9.04 -6.57
N ILE A 183 -3.14 -9.55 -7.13
CA ILE A 183 -3.64 -9.14 -8.45
C ILE A 183 -3.97 -7.65 -8.46
N MET A 184 -4.67 -7.16 -7.42
CA MET A 184 -4.98 -5.74 -7.27
C MET A 184 -3.70 -4.89 -7.27
N HIS A 185 -2.71 -5.22 -6.44
CA HIS A 185 -1.45 -4.47 -6.39
C HIS A 185 -0.61 -4.58 -7.68
N ALA A 186 -0.69 -5.71 -8.39
CA ALA A 186 -0.06 -5.86 -9.70
C ALA A 186 -0.70 -4.93 -10.76
N SER A 187 -2.02 -4.73 -10.70
CA SER A 187 -2.72 -3.75 -11.54
C SER A 187 -2.30 -2.31 -11.22
N LEU A 188 -2.18 -1.97 -9.93
CA LEU A 188 -1.69 -0.66 -9.47
C LEU A 188 -0.26 -0.39 -9.96
N LEU A 189 0.63 -1.39 -9.85
CA LEU A 189 2.00 -1.31 -10.37
C LEU A 189 2.04 -1.09 -11.88
N SER A 190 1.23 -1.85 -12.63
CA SER A 190 1.15 -1.75 -14.08
C SER A 190 0.68 -0.37 -14.53
N SER A 191 -0.19 0.28 -13.74
CA SER A 191 -0.70 1.63 -14.00
C SER A 191 0.14 2.74 -13.36
N ASN A 192 1.18 2.39 -12.58
CA ASN A 192 1.95 3.30 -11.72
C ASN A 192 1.05 4.21 -10.84
N THR A 193 -0.08 3.68 -10.36
CA THR A 193 -1.00 4.35 -9.45
C THR A 193 -0.87 3.78 -8.04
N THR A 194 -1.32 4.54 -7.04
CA THR A 194 -1.49 4.07 -5.66
C THR A 194 -2.97 3.79 -5.38
N SER A 195 -3.25 2.99 -4.35
CA SER A 195 -4.62 2.71 -3.89
C SER A 195 -5.40 4.01 -3.57
N VAL A 196 -4.71 5.00 -2.99
CA VAL A 196 -5.31 6.32 -2.69
C VAL A 196 -5.65 7.09 -3.97
N GLU A 197 -4.77 7.06 -4.97
CA GLU A 197 -5.03 7.74 -6.25
C GLU A 197 -6.24 7.14 -6.97
N VAL A 198 -6.34 5.80 -7.02
CA VAL A 198 -7.51 5.13 -7.61
C VAL A 198 -8.78 5.46 -6.84
N CYS A 199 -8.74 5.43 -5.51
CA CYS A 199 -9.90 5.78 -4.68
C CYS A 199 -10.34 7.24 -4.88
N GLN A 200 -9.40 8.18 -5.01
CA GLN A 200 -9.72 9.59 -5.27
C GLN A 200 -10.35 9.80 -6.66
N THR A 201 -9.89 9.07 -7.67
CA THR A 201 -10.45 9.15 -9.03
C THR A 201 -11.84 8.52 -9.11
N LEU A 202 -12.16 7.50 -8.31
CA LEU A 202 -13.49 6.87 -8.30
C LEU A 202 -14.58 7.68 -7.59
N ILE A 203 -14.19 8.65 -6.76
CA ILE A 203 -15.10 9.49 -5.96
C ILE A 203 -15.43 10.81 -6.69
N LEU A 204 -14.69 11.14 -7.74
CA LEU A 204 -14.90 12.31 -8.60
C LEU A 204 -15.67 11.93 -9.86
#